data_AF-G5QRU3-F1
#
_entry.id   AF-G5QRU3-F1
#
_cell.length_a   1.000
_cell.length_b   1.000
_cell.length_c   1.000
_cell.angle_alpha   90.00
_cell.angle_beta   90.00
_cell.angle_gamma   90.00
#
_symmetry.space_group_name_H-M   'P 1'
#
loop_
_entity.id
_entity.type
_entity.pdbx_description
1 polymer ?
#
loop_
_entity_poly.entity_id
_entity_poly.type
_entity_poly.pdbx_seq_one_letter_code
_entity_poly.pdbx_strand_id
1 'polypeptide(L)' 'LGASLSGWPLAKVLEIWHWTGFFAVIAIAAGISALLLLPFLNAQAPRETSEA' A
#
# COMPACT_ATOMS: atom_id res chain seq x y z
N LEU A 1 -0.66 12.82 27.40
CA LEU A 1 -0.25 13.97 26.57
C LEU A 1 0.32 13.56 25.20
N GLY A 2 0.83 12.34 24.99
CA GLY A 2 1.35 11.89 23.69
C GLY A 2 0.30 11.55 22.62
N ALA A 3 -0.85 10.95 23.00
CA ALA A 3 -1.89 10.54 22.04
C ALA A 3 -2.60 11.73 21.34
N SER A 4 -2.72 12.86 22.03
CA SER A 4 -3.25 14.11 21.47
C SER A 4 -2.29 14.75 20.47
N LEU A 5 -0.98 14.63 20.74
CA LEU A 5 0.10 15.13 19.88
C LEU A 5 0.35 14.21 18.67
N SER A 6 0.19 12.89 18.80
CA SER A 6 0.24 11.96 17.67
C SER A 6 -1.01 12.02 16.79
N GLY A 7 -2.15 12.42 17.37
CA GLY A 7 -3.39 12.67 16.64
C GLY A 7 -3.38 13.97 15.85
N TRP A 8 -2.60 14.98 16.24
CA TRP A 8 -2.61 16.29 15.56
C TRP A 8 -2.12 16.25 14.10
N PRO A 9 -0.99 15.60 13.74
CA PRO A 9 -0.59 15.44 12.34
C PRO A 9 -1.61 14.63 11.53
N LEU A 10 -2.15 13.55 12.11
CA LEU A 10 -3.16 12.72 11.46
C LEU A 10 -4.47 13.49 11.24
N ALA A 11 -4.87 14.31 12.21
CA ALA A 11 -6.03 15.20 12.12
C ALA A 11 -5.82 16.25 11.03
N LYS A 12 -4.63 16.84 10.89
CA LYS A 12 -4.32 17.76 9.77
C LYS A 12 -4.39 17.06 8.42
N VAL A 13 -3.92 15.82 8.31
CA VAL A 13 -4.03 15.04 7.06
C VAL A 13 -5.49 14.77 6.72
N LEU A 14 -6.31 14.34 7.69
CA LEU A 14 -7.75 14.15 7.50
C LEU A 14 -8.49 15.48 7.25
N GLU A 15 -8.07 16.60 7.81
CA GLU A 15 -8.69 17.92 7.57
C GLU A 15 -8.42 18.42 6.15
N ILE A 16 -7.19 18.25 5.65
CA ILE A 16 -6.79 18.76 4.32
C ILE A 16 -7.25 17.82 3.22
N TRP A 17 -7.04 16.51 3.39
CA TRP A 17 -7.23 15.51 2.35
C TRP A 17 -8.51 14.67 2.55
N HIS A 18 -9.18 14.83 3.68
CA HIS A 18 -10.38 14.06 4.03
C HIS A 18 -10.13 12.54 4.01
N TRP A 19 -11.19 11.78 4.25
CA TRP A 19 -11.15 10.32 4.18
C TRP A 19 -10.73 9.84 2.79
N THR A 20 -11.13 10.55 1.73
CA THR A 20 -10.84 10.20 0.35
C THR A 20 -9.34 10.25 0.04
N GLY A 21 -8.64 11.32 0.40
CA GLY A 21 -7.20 11.43 0.10
C GLY A 21 -6.35 10.47 0.93
N PHE A 22 -6.75 10.20 2.18
CA PHE A 22 -6.10 9.18 3.00
C PHE A 22 -6.19 7.79 2.35
N PHE A 23 -7.39 7.36 1.94
CA PHE A 23 -7.57 6.08 1.25
C PHE A 23 -6.93 6.06 -0.13
N ALA A 24 -6.91 7.18 -0.85
CA ALA A 24 -6.22 7.28 -2.14
C ALA A 24 -4.72 6.99 -2.00
N VAL A 25 -4.06 7.56 -0.98
CA VAL A 25 -2.64 7.31 -0.72
C VAL A 25 -2.39 5.83 -0.36
N ILE A 26 -3.22 5.24 0.50
CA ILE A 26 -3.12 3.81 0.85
C ILE A 26 -3.32 2.94 -0.39
N ALA A 27 -4.34 3.23 -1.20
CA ALA A 27 -4.64 2.47 -2.42
C ALA A 27 -3.50 2.55 -3.45
N ILE A 28 -2.90 3.73 -3.62
CA ILE A 28 -1.73 3.91 -4.49
C ILE A 28 -0.53 3.13 -3.95
N ALA A 29 -0.24 3.24 -2.66
CA ALA A 29 0.88 2.52 -2.04
C ALA A 29 0.70 1.00 -2.15
N ALA A 30 -0.51 0.51 -1.92
CA ALA A 30 -0.88 -0.90 -2.10
C ALA A 30 -0.76 -1.33 -3.57
N GLY A 31 -1.24 -0.50 -4.51
CA GLY A 31 -1.14 -0.75 -5.95
C GLY A 31 0.31 -0.83 -6.43
N ILE A 32 1.17 0.10 -6.00
CA ILE A 32 2.61 0.08 -6.31
C ILE A 32 3.26 -1.17 -5.71
N SER A 33 2.94 -1.50 -4.46
CA SER A 33 3.46 -2.71 -3.81
C SER A 33 3.05 -3.97 -4.57
N ALA A 34 1.80 -4.07 -5.00
CA ALA A 34 1.32 -5.18 -5.82
C ALA A 34 2.03 -5.26 -7.18
N LEU A 35 2.19 -4.12 -7.87
CA LEU A 35 2.92 -4.04 -9.14
C LEU A 35 4.39 -4.45 -8.99
N LEU A 36 5.05 -4.04 -7.90
CA LEU A 36 6.41 -4.45 -7.60
C LEU A 36 6.52 -5.93 -7.30
N LEU A 37 5.49 -6.54 -6.71
CA LEU A 37 5.45 -7.97 -6.42
C LEU A 37 5.16 -8.83 -7.66
N LEU A 38 4.53 -8.31 -8.72
CA LEU A 38 4.28 -9.05 -9.97
C LEU A 38 5.50 -9.80 -10.53
N PRO A 39 6.68 -9.18 -10.73
CA PRO A 39 7.87 -9.92 -11.19
C PRO A 39 8.33 -10.99 -10.20
N PHE A 40 8.17 -10.78 -8.88
CA PHE A 40 8.49 -11.79 -7.88
C PHE A 40 7.51 -12.97 -7.92
N LEU A 41 6.22 -12.68 -8.11
CA LEU A 41 5.19 -13.71 -8.27
C LEU A 41 5.41 -14.52 -9.55
N ASN A 42 5.79 -13.86 -10.65
CA ASN A 42 6.11 -14.55 -11.92
C ASN A 42 7.43 -15.33 -11.84
N ALA A 43 8.44 -14.81 -11.14
CA ALA A 43 9.72 -15.52 -10.91
C ALA A 43 9.54 -16.74 -9.98
N GLN A 44 8.54 -16.72 -9.10
CA GLN A 44 8.14 -17.85 -8.26
C GLN A 44 7.02 -18.70 -8.85
N ALA A 45 6.46 -18.32 -10.00
CA ALA A 45 5.51 -19.17 -10.70
C ALA A 45 6.23 -20.51 -10.91
N PRO A 46 5.67 -21.62 -10.40
CA PRO A 46 6.27 -22.93 -10.61
C PRO A 46 6.55 -23.04 -12.10
N ARG A 47 7.82 -23.24 -12.47
CA ARG A 47 8.10 -23.72 -13.83
C ARG A 47 7.28 -25.00 -13.92
N GLU A 48 6.24 -25.00 -14.76
CA GLU A 48 5.66 -26.25 -15.21
C GLU A 48 6.84 -27.06 -15.71
N THR A 49 7.28 -28.02 -14.91
CA THR A 49 8.21 -29.03 -15.33
C THR A 49 7.42 -29.80 -16.38
N SER A 50 7.46 -29.31 -17.62
CA SER A 50 7.12 -30.09 -18.80
C SER A 50 8.18 -31.17 -18.86
N GLU A 51 8.00 -32.22 -18.06
CA GLU A 51 8.73 -33.47 -18.20
C GLU A 51 8.38 -34.02 -19.60
N ALA A 52 9.43 -34.13 -20.40
CA ALA A 52 9.43 -34.64 -21.76
C ALA A 52 9.24 -36.15 -21.80
#